data_AF-A0A927HVL1-F1
#
_entry.id   AF-A0A927HVL1-F1
#
_cell.length_a   1.000
_cell.length_b   1.000
_cell.length_c   1.000
_cell.angle_alpha   90.00
_cell.angle_beta   90.00
_cell.angle_gamma   90.00
#
_symmetry.space_group_name_H-M   'P 1'
#
loop_
_entity.id
_entity.type
_entity.pdbx_description
1 polymer ?
#
loop_
_entity_poly.entity_id
_entity_poly.type
_entity_poly.pdbx_seq_one_letter_code
_entity_poly.pdbx_strand_id
1 'polypeptide(L)' 'MAEQREALRPLKIDNWRDVQRQFEKINLHRRQRGGANVYQCRNRESQKVYHGYLVPAKEIYGAATVPADTPLLEVSSLN' A
#
# COMPACT_ATOMS: atom_id res chain seq x y z
N MET A 1 -9.48 7.74 -40.99
CA MET A 1 -9.21 8.65 -39.86
C MET A 1 -10.24 8.43 -38.74
N ALA A 2 -10.30 7.24 -38.16
CA ALA A 2 -11.25 6.92 -37.08
C ALA A 2 -10.64 5.96 -36.02
N GLU A 3 -9.32 5.79 -36.03
CA GLU A 3 -8.66 4.72 -35.27
C GLU A 3 -7.80 5.25 -34.10
N GLN A 4 -7.83 6.56 -33.86
CA GLN A 4 -7.03 7.21 -32.81
C GLN A 4 -7.85 7.74 -31.62
N ARG A 5 -9.13 7.36 -31.49
CA ARG A 5 -9.97 7.75 -30.33
C ARG A 5 -10.31 6.59 -29.39
N GLU A 6 -9.66 5.44 -29.55
CA GLU A 6 -9.87 4.26 -28.70
C GLU A 6 -8.97 4.26 -27.44
N ALA A 7 -7.96 5.14 -27.38
CA ALA A 7 -6.95 5.15 -26.32
C ALA A 7 -7.39 5.85 -25.01
N LEU A 8 -8.64 6.30 -24.90
CA LEU A 8 -9.16 7.06 -23.75
C LEU A 8 -10.41 6.44 -23.12
N ARG A 9 -10.64 5.12 -23.28
CA ARG A 9 -11.59 4.46 -22.37
C ARG A 9 -10.99 4.55 -20.96
N PRO A 10 -11.70 5.07 -19.96
CA PRO A 10 -11.24 4.96 -18.58
C PRO A 10 -11.06 3.47 -18.29
N LEU A 11 -9.82 3.06 -18.00
CA LEU A 11 -9.51 1.71 -17.57
C LEU A 11 -10.46 1.42 -16.40
N LYS A 12 -11.42 0.52 -16.64
CA LYS A 12 -12.40 0.10 -15.63
C LYS A 12 -11.65 -0.21 -14.34
N ILE A 13 -12.25 0.20 -13.22
CA ILE A 13 -11.76 0.24 -11.83
C ILE A 13 -11.48 -1.19 -11.26
N ASP A 14 -11.14 -2.16 -12.10
CA ASP A 14 -10.92 -3.57 -11.77
C ASP A 14 -9.42 -3.91 -11.57
N ASN A 15 -8.52 -3.17 -12.21
CA ASN A 15 -7.08 -3.53 -12.23
C ASN A 15 -6.41 -3.46 -10.83
N TRP A 16 -6.78 -2.49 -9.99
CA TRP A 16 -6.10 -2.31 -8.70
C TRP A 16 -6.34 -3.47 -7.73
N ARG A 17 -7.51 -4.13 -7.78
CA ARG A 17 -7.82 -5.29 -6.95
C ARG A 17 -7.00 -6.51 -7.36
N ASP A 18 -6.78 -6.69 -8.66
CA ASP A 18 -5.96 -7.78 -9.15
C ASP A 18 -4.48 -7.56 -8.82
N VAL A 19 -3.98 -6.32 -8.95
CA VAL A 19 -2.65 -5.96 -8.48
C VAL A 19 -2.50 -6.21 -6.98
N GLN A 20 -3.48 -5.78 -6.18
CA GLN A 20 -3.49 -6.02 -4.73
C GLN A 20 -3.46 -7.52 -4.39
N ARG A 21 -4.28 -8.34 -5.06
CA ARG A 21 -4.30 -9.80 -4.86
C ARG A 21 -2.97 -10.44 -5.21
N GLN A 22 -2.33 -10.01 -6.29
CA GLN A 22 -1.02 -10.55 -6.68
C GLN A 22 0.06 -10.14 -5.67
N PHE A 23 0.02 -8.89 -5.18
CA PHE A 23 0.88 -8.44 -4.09
C PHE A 23 0.66 -9.24 -2.79
N GLU A 24 -0.59 -9.55 -2.45
CA GLU A 24 -0.86 -10.33 -1.23
C GLU A 24 -0.36 -11.78 -1.33
N LYS A 25 -0.31 -12.34 -2.55
CA LYS A 25 0.21 -13.69 -2.81
C LYS A 25 1.73 -13.80 -2.62
N ILE A 26 2.50 -12.74 -2.93
CA ILE A 26 3.97 -12.74 -2.72
C ILE A 26 4.35 -12.63 -1.24
N ASN A 27 3.39 -12.29 -0.37
CA ASN A 27 3.49 -12.35 1.09
C ASN A 27 4.69 -11.56 1.69
N LEU A 28 5.03 -10.42 1.08
CA LEU A 28 6.08 -9.52 1.57
C LEU A 28 5.56 -8.57 2.68
N HIS A 29 4.25 -8.35 2.75
CA HIS A 29 3.65 -7.52 3.80
C HIS A 29 3.57 -8.24 5.15
N ARG A 30 3.66 -7.46 6.22
CA ARG A 30 3.48 -7.94 7.60
C ARG A 30 2.01 -8.29 7.83
N ARG A 31 1.77 -9.43 8.50
CA ARG A 31 0.45 -9.83 8.98
C ARG A 31 0.32 -9.61 10.48
N GLN A 32 -0.85 -9.19 10.93
CA GLN A 32 -1.18 -9.04 12.36
C GLN A 32 -1.48 -10.41 13.00
N ARG A 33 -1.43 -10.48 14.34
CA ARG A 33 -1.94 -11.63 15.08
C ARG A 33 -3.45 -11.67 14.88
N GLY A 34 -3.93 -12.64 14.10
CA GLY A 34 -5.33 -12.71 13.66
C GLY A 34 -5.50 -12.75 12.13
N GLY A 35 -4.41 -12.60 11.37
CA GLY A 35 -4.42 -12.78 9.91
C GLY A 35 -4.85 -11.54 9.11
N ALA A 36 -5.13 -10.42 9.77
CA ALA A 36 -5.34 -9.14 9.09
C ALA A 36 -4.02 -8.61 8.52
N ASN A 37 -4.09 -8.08 7.29
CA ASN A 37 -2.93 -7.63 6.51
C ASN A 37 -2.89 -6.11 6.33
N VAL A 38 -3.97 -5.41 6.71
CA VAL A 38 -4.12 -3.98 6.56
C VAL A 38 -4.03 -3.30 7.92
N TYR A 39 -3.17 -2.30 8.01
CA TYR A 39 -2.94 -1.47 9.18
C TYR A 39 -3.64 -0.14 9.01
N GLN A 40 -4.07 0.42 10.14
CA GLN A 40 -4.54 1.79 10.20
C GLN A 40 -3.36 2.71 10.52
N CYS A 41 -3.28 3.84 9.84
CA CYS A 41 -2.31 4.88 10.12
C CYS A 41 -3.02 6.23 10.24
N ARG A 42 -2.59 7.06 11.17
CA ARG A 42 -3.10 8.43 11.34
C ARG A 42 -1.99 9.42 11.00
N ASN A 43 -2.33 10.43 10.21
CA ASN A 43 -1.46 11.57 10.01
C ASN A 43 -1.60 12.53 11.19
N ARG A 44 -0.48 12.91 11.82
CA ARG A 44 -0.46 13.70 13.07
C ARG A 44 -0.94 15.14 12.88
N GLU A 45 -0.68 15.73 11.71
CA GLU A 45 -1.05 17.13 11.43
C GLU A 45 -2.52 17.25 11.02
N SER A 46 -2.94 16.46 10.03
CA SER A 46 -4.29 16.51 9.47
C SER A 46 -5.32 15.65 10.21
N GLN A 47 -4.86 14.78 11.13
CA GLN A 47 -5.67 13.74 11.79
C GLN A 47 -6.34 12.74 10.83
N LYS A 48 -6.02 12.80 9.53
CA LYS A 48 -6.59 11.91 8.52
C LYS A 48 -6.10 10.49 8.72
N VAL A 49 -7.03 9.53 8.57
CA VAL A 49 -6.77 8.10 8.70
C VAL A 49 -6.57 7.49 7.32
N TYR A 50 -5.57 6.60 7.23
CA TYR A 50 -5.20 5.84 6.05
C TYR A 50 -5.16 4.36 6.40
N HIS A 51 -5.42 3.52 5.40
CA HIS A 51 -5.32 2.07 5.51
C HIS A 51 -4.30 1.56 4.50
N GLY A 52 -3.38 0.72 4.93
CA GLY A 52 -2.31 0.22 4.06
C GLY A 52 -1.55 -0.95 4.63
N TYR A 53 -0.54 -1.40 3.90
CA TYR A 53 0.33 -2.50 4.31
C TYR A 53 1.57 -1.98 5.02
N LEU A 54 2.08 -2.73 6.00
CA LEU A 54 3.45 -2.58 6.46
C LEU A 54 4.33 -3.58 5.72
N VAL A 55 5.42 -3.12 5.11
CA VAL A 55 6.42 -3.97 4.47
C VAL A 55 7.74 -3.82 5.23
N PRO A 56 8.44 -4.91 5.61
CA PRO A 56 9.73 -4.80 6.27
C PRO A 56 10.73 -4.04 5.40
N ALA A 57 11.46 -3.08 5.99
CA ALA A 57 12.38 -2.21 5.25
C ALA A 57 13.41 -3.00 4.41
N LYS A 58 13.90 -4.14 4.90
CA LYS A 58 14.82 -5.02 4.17
C LYS A 58 14.28 -5.52 2.83
N GLU A 59 12.96 -5.70 2.70
CA GLU A 59 12.33 -6.18 1.46
C GLU A 59 12.23 -5.07 0.41
N ILE A 60 12.32 -3.80 0.83
CA ILE A 60 12.25 -2.63 -0.05
C ILE A 60 13.64 -2.08 -0.38
N TYR A 61 14.47 -1.90 0.64
CA TYR A 61 15.76 -1.22 0.52
C TYR A 61 16.95 -2.18 0.36
N GLY A 62 16.78 -3.48 0.66
CA GLY A 62 17.87 -4.46 0.56
C GLY A 62 19.08 -4.05 1.40
N ALA A 63 20.22 -3.85 0.74
CA ALA A 63 21.48 -3.39 1.35
C ALA A 63 21.66 -1.86 1.36
N ALA A 64 20.72 -1.10 0.77
CA ALA A 64 20.78 0.34 0.76
C ALA A 64 20.41 0.95 2.13
N THR A 65 20.88 2.17 2.38
CA THR A 65 20.53 2.92 3.59
C THR A 65 19.03 3.23 3.62
N VAL A 66 18.37 2.85 4.71
CA VAL A 66 16.96 3.15 4.95
C VAL A 66 16.82 4.64 5.33
N PRO A 67 15.91 5.41 4.69
CA PRO A 67 15.63 6.78 5.10
C PRO A 67 15.12 6.87 6.55
N ALA A 68 15.27 8.04 7.17
CA ALA A 68 14.68 8.29 8.48
C ALA A 68 13.14 8.19 8.43
N ASP A 69 12.54 7.71 9.51
CA ASP A 69 11.09 7.59 9.62
C ASP A 69 10.40 8.95 9.50
N THR A 70 9.23 8.97 8.84
CA THR A 70 8.43 10.19 8.75
C THR A 70 7.80 10.51 10.12
N PRO A 71 7.95 11.74 10.63
CA PRO A 71 7.33 12.13 11.90
C PRO A 71 5.81 12.37 11.76
N LEU A 72 5.28 12.37 10.54
CA LEU A 72 3.91 12.74 10.24
C LEU A 72 2.92 11.59 10.39
N LEU A 73 3.39 10.34 10.39
CA LEU A 73 2.54 9.16 10.36
C LEU A 73 2.71 8.33 11.63
N GLU A 74 1.59 7.94 12.21
CA GLU A 74 1.54 7.06 13.37
C GLU A 74 0.72 5.83 13.03
N VAL A 75 1.31 4.64 13.20
CA VAL A 75 0.66 3.37 12.85
C VAL A 75 -0.02 2.81 14.09
N SER A 76 -1.29 2.42 13.96
CA SER A 76 -2.06 1.72 14.99
C SER A 76 -2.37 0.30 14.49
N SER A 77 -2.04 -0.70 15.28
CA SER A 77 -2.61 -2.04 15.10
C SER A 77 -4.03 -2.04 15.65
N LEU A 78 -5.00 -2.54 14.88
CA LEU A 78 -6.30 -2.91 15.42
C LEU A 78 -6.04 -4.15 16.29
N ASN A 79 -6.17 -4.00 17.61
CA ASN A 79 -6.04 -5.08 18.57
C ASN A 79 -7.25 -6.01 18.53
#